data_AF-A0A1F8S2J8-F1
#
_entry.id   AF-A0A1F8S2J8-F1
#
_cell.length_a   1.000
_cell.length_b   1.000
_cell.length_c   1.000
_cell.angle_alpha   90.00
_cell.angle_beta   90.00
_cell.angle_gamma   90.00
#
_symmetry.space_group_name_H-M   'P 1'
#
loop_
_entity.id
_entity.type
_entity.pdbx_description
1 polymer ?
#
loop_
_entity_poly.entity_id
_entity_poly.type
_entity_poly.pdbx_seq_one_letter_code
_entity_poly.pdbx_strand_id
1 'polypeptide(L)'
;MRIATAAGIVCVTSWLALAVGAGNIGLQRSVAVGPLTLLEQPLTVVLVAAVSLGTALAVGWALRVSPLQLLAGVLVGDVAGAVILAPVAIGELEPIHAPVVFAAIAVLGIQPAAAWLGAAIGWAIAGRSGRIPASG
;
A
#
# COMPACT_ATOMS: atom_id res chain seq x y z
N MET A 1 -7.91 19.15 0.11
CA MET A 1 -8.48 18.22 1.12
C MET A 1 -8.84 16.85 0.55
N ARG A 2 -9.74 16.71 -0.45
CA ARG A 2 -10.16 15.38 -0.98
C ARG A 2 -9.01 14.45 -1.38
N ILE A 3 -8.01 14.96 -2.09
CA ILE A 3 -6.85 14.17 -2.53
C ILE A 3 -6.01 13.68 -1.34
N ALA A 4 -5.77 14.55 -0.35
CA ALA A 4 -5.04 14.19 0.86
C ALA A 4 -5.77 13.13 1.69
N THR A 5 -7.10 13.25 1.81
CA THR A 5 -7.94 12.23 2.47
C THR A 5 -7.90 10.90 1.73
N ALA A 6 -8.05 10.94 0.40
CA ALA A 6 -7.99 9.77 -0.46
C ALA A 6 -6.66 9.03 -0.36
N ALA A 7 -5.54 9.76 -0.50
CA ALA A 7 -4.20 9.21 -0.38
C ALA A 7 -3.95 8.67 1.03
N GLY A 8 -4.36 9.40 2.07
CA GLY A 8 -4.24 8.99 3.46
C GLY A 8 -4.97 7.66 3.75
N ILE A 9 -6.19 7.49 3.24
CA ILE A 9 -6.94 6.22 3.39
C ILE A 9 -6.16 5.07 2.76
N VAL A 10 -5.72 5.22 1.51
CA VAL A 10 -4.96 4.17 0.79
C VAL A 10 -3.69 3.84 1.56
N CYS A 11 -2.85 4.83 1.88
CA CYS A 11 -1.60 4.62 2.62
C CYS A 11 -1.82 3.92 3.98
N VAL A 12 -2.78 4.39 4.79
CA VAL A 12 -3.05 3.79 6.11
C VAL A 12 -3.50 2.33 5.97
N THR A 13 -4.42 2.04 5.04
CA THR A 13 -4.90 0.67 4.85
C THR A 13 -3.81 -0.27 4.35
N SER A 14 -2.94 0.21 3.44
CA SER A 14 -1.81 -0.56 2.92
C SER A 14 -0.72 -0.79 3.97
N TRP A 15 -0.47 0.18 4.85
CA TRP A 15 0.44 0.00 5.98
C TRP A 15 -0.10 -0.97 7.03
N LEU A 16 -1.40 -0.95 7.28
CA LEU A 16 -2.04 -1.96 8.15
C LEU A 16 -1.89 -3.36 7.57
N ALA A 17 -2.10 -3.51 6.26
CA ALA A 17 -1.88 -4.79 5.56
C ALA A 17 -0.42 -5.26 5.68
N LEU A 18 0.53 -4.34 5.54
CA LEU A 18 1.95 -4.61 5.72
C LEU A 18 2.27 -5.04 7.16
N ALA A 19 1.73 -4.34 8.16
CA ALA A 19 1.92 -4.66 9.57
C ALA A 19 1.35 -6.04 9.93
N VAL A 20 0.17 -6.39 9.41
CA VAL A 20 -0.43 -7.72 9.60
C VAL A 20 0.42 -8.81 8.94
N GLY A 21 0.88 -8.59 7.71
CA GLY A 21 1.75 -9.55 7.03
C GLY A 21 3.08 -9.75 7.75
N ALA A 22 3.74 -8.66 8.15
CA ALA A 22 4.99 -8.70 8.92
C ALA A 22 4.80 -9.36 10.30
N GLY A 23 3.70 -9.06 10.99
CA GLY A 23 3.35 -9.66 12.28
C GLY A 23 3.10 -11.17 12.16
N ASN A 24 2.43 -11.63 11.09
CA ASN A 24 2.25 -13.05 10.82
C ASN A 24 3.60 -13.76 10.57
N ILE A 25 4.51 -13.15 9.81
CA ILE A 25 5.87 -13.68 9.63
C ILE A 25 6.61 -13.76 10.98
N GLY A 26 6.50 -12.73 11.81
CA GLY A 26 7.08 -12.72 13.16
C GLY A 26 6.53 -13.84 14.05
N LEU A 27 5.21 -14.06 14.04
CA LEU A 27 4.57 -15.17 14.76
C LEU A 27 5.03 -16.53 14.25
N GLN A 28 5.12 -16.71 12.93
CA GLN A 28 5.64 -17.94 12.33
C GLN A 28 7.08 -18.22 12.76
N ARG A 29 7.94 -17.19 12.87
CA ARG A 29 9.30 -17.32 13.41
C ARG A 29 9.35 -17.72 14.88
N SER A 30 8.42 -17.24 15.70
CA SER A 30 8.37 -17.58 17.13
C SER A 30 7.87 -19.00 17.40
N VAL A 31 7.08 -19.57 16.47
CA VAL A 31 6.46 -20.90 16.62
C VAL A 31 7.22 -21.99 15.85
N ALA A 32 7.77 -21.67 14.67
CA ALA A 32 8.49 -22.60 13.83
C ALA A 32 9.99 -22.31 13.86
N VAL A 33 10.79 -23.26 14.40
CA VAL A 33 12.26 -23.26 14.34
C VAL A 33 12.73 -23.67 12.93
N GLY A 34 12.14 -23.09 11.88
CA GLY A 34 12.39 -23.45 10.48
C GLY A 34 12.89 -22.26 9.65
N PRO A 35 13.75 -22.48 8.65
CA PRO A 35 14.18 -21.42 7.74
C PRO A 35 12.97 -20.88 6.95
N LEU A 36 12.95 -19.56 6.71
CA LEU A 36 11.92 -18.86 5.94
C LEU A 36 11.52 -19.67 4.70
N THR A 37 10.22 -19.94 4.53
CA THR A 37 9.76 -20.41 3.23
C THR A 37 9.86 -19.25 2.24
N LEU A 38 10.39 -19.49 1.04
CA LEU A 38 10.58 -18.50 -0.04
C LEU A 38 9.29 -17.72 -0.43
N LEU A 39 8.13 -18.07 0.14
CA LEU A 39 6.80 -17.58 -0.22
C LEU A 39 6.17 -16.59 0.78
N GLU A 40 6.70 -16.46 1.99
CA GLU A 40 6.10 -15.61 3.05
C GLU A 40 6.14 -14.10 2.73
N GLN A 41 7.27 -13.62 2.19
CA GLN A 41 7.40 -12.23 1.75
C GLN A 41 6.54 -11.92 0.52
N PRO A 42 6.53 -12.75 -0.55
CA PRO A 42 5.63 -12.55 -1.69
C PRO A 42 4.15 -12.41 -1.28
N LEU A 43 3.67 -13.22 -0.34
CA LEU A 43 2.30 -13.15 0.15
C LEU A 43 1.97 -11.81 0.82
N THR A 44 2.89 -11.29 1.63
CA THR A 44 2.73 -9.97 2.27
C THR A 44 2.67 -8.85 1.21
N VAL A 45 3.53 -8.92 0.19
CA VAL A 45 3.53 -7.97 -0.92
C VAL A 45 2.21 -8.03 -1.71
N VAL A 46 1.71 -9.24 -1.99
CA VAL A 46 0.41 -9.44 -2.67
C VAL A 46 -0.75 -8.89 -1.84
N LEU A 47 -0.74 -9.10 -0.52
CA LEU A 47 -1.77 -8.58 0.37
C LEU A 47 -1.80 -7.04 0.33
N VAL A 48 -0.64 -6.39 0.42
CA VAL A 48 -0.53 -4.92 0.33
C VAL A 48 -1.02 -4.42 -1.04
N ALA A 49 -0.65 -5.11 -2.12
CA ALA A 49 -1.13 -4.76 -3.46
C ALA A 49 -2.65 -4.85 -3.58
N ALA A 50 -3.25 -5.94 -3.09
CA ALA A 50 -4.69 -6.17 -3.14
C ALA A 50 -5.46 -5.12 -2.33
N VAL A 51 -4.98 -4.79 -1.13
CA VAL A 51 -5.59 -3.76 -0.27
C VAL A 51 -5.46 -2.38 -0.91
N SER A 52 -4.29 -2.04 -1.45
CA SER A 52 -4.05 -0.77 -2.16
C SER A 52 -4.98 -0.62 -3.36
N LEU A 53 -5.15 -1.69 -4.15
CA LEU A 53 -6.03 -1.70 -5.31
C LEU A 53 -7.50 -1.53 -4.93
N GLY A 54 -7.99 -2.32 -3.98
CA GLY A 54 -9.38 -2.28 -3.55
C GLY A 54 -9.77 -0.95 -2.92
N THR A 55 -8.90 -0.40 -2.07
CA THR A 55 -9.13 0.89 -1.40
C THR A 55 -9.08 2.04 -2.40
N ALA A 56 -8.10 2.05 -3.31
CA ALA A 56 -8.01 3.07 -4.35
C ALA A 56 -9.18 3.01 -5.34
N LEU A 57 -9.72 1.82 -5.62
CA LEU A 57 -10.95 1.67 -6.41
C LEU A 57 -12.14 2.30 -5.70
N ALA A 58 -12.37 1.95 -4.45
CA ALA A 58 -13.47 2.50 -3.66
C ALA A 58 -13.37 4.03 -3.54
N VAL A 59 -12.17 4.53 -3.30
CA VAL A 59 -11.86 5.96 -3.16
C VAL A 59 -11.98 6.69 -4.51
N GLY A 60 -11.46 6.13 -5.59
CA GLY A 60 -11.59 6.69 -6.94
C GLY A 60 -13.04 6.81 -7.37
N TRP A 61 -13.87 5.81 -7.04
CA TRP A 61 -15.31 5.83 -7.31
C TRP A 61 -16.08 6.82 -6.42
N ALA A 62 -15.81 6.82 -5.11
CA ALA A 62 -16.56 7.63 -4.14
C ALA A 62 -16.14 9.10 -4.13
N LEU A 63 -14.84 9.37 -4.12
CA LEU A 63 -14.27 10.72 -3.96
C LEU A 63 -13.90 11.38 -5.29
N ARG A 64 -14.00 10.64 -6.42
CA ARG A 64 -13.79 11.15 -7.79
C ARG A 64 -12.42 11.79 -7.99
N VAL A 65 -11.42 11.23 -7.33
CA VAL A 65 -10.02 11.69 -7.42
C VAL A 65 -9.42 11.15 -8.71
N SER A 66 -8.71 11.99 -9.45
CA SER A 66 -8.04 11.53 -10.67
C SER A 66 -6.93 10.51 -10.30
N PRO A 67 -6.72 9.47 -11.12
CA PRO A 67 -5.74 8.42 -10.80
C PRO A 67 -4.32 8.95 -10.63
N LEU A 68 -3.92 9.94 -11.43
CA LEU A 68 -2.60 10.57 -11.34
C LEU A 68 -2.42 11.38 -10.04
N GLN A 69 -3.45 12.08 -9.58
CA GLN A 69 -3.40 12.80 -8.31
C GLN A 69 -3.33 11.84 -7.13
N LEU A 70 -4.06 10.71 -7.18
CA LEU A 70 -3.97 9.71 -6.14
C LEU A 70 -2.59 9.05 -6.11
N LEU A 71 -2.04 8.68 -7.26
CA LEU A 71 -0.70 8.14 -7.38
C LEU A 71 0.35 9.07 -6.75
N ALA A 72 0.32 10.37 -7.08
CA ALA A 72 1.23 11.34 -6.49
C ALA A 72 1.06 11.45 -4.96
N GLY A 73 -0.18 11.45 -4.47
CA GLY A 73 -0.46 11.46 -3.04
C GLY A 73 0.04 10.22 -2.30
N VAL A 74 -0.12 9.04 -2.90
CA VAL A 74 0.35 7.77 -2.34
C VAL A 74 1.88 7.71 -2.31
N LEU A 75 2.55 8.16 -3.38
CA LEU A 75 4.02 8.28 -3.41
C LEU A 75 4.55 9.19 -2.30
N VAL A 76 3.92 10.35 -2.09
CA VAL A 76 4.30 11.26 -1.00
C VAL A 76 4.05 10.61 0.37
N GLY A 77 2.92 9.94 0.53
CA GLY A 77 2.60 9.19 1.74
C GLY A 77 3.64 8.12 2.04
N ASP A 78 4.05 7.36 1.04
CA ASP A 78 5.07 6.32 1.16
C ASP A 78 6.46 6.87 1.49
N VAL A 79 6.85 8.01 0.89
CA VAL A 79 8.09 8.70 1.28
C VAL A 79 8.02 9.16 2.74
N ALA A 80 6.90 9.74 3.17
CA ALA A 80 6.71 10.15 4.56
C ALA A 80 6.73 8.95 5.52
N GLY A 81 6.06 7.86 5.16
CA GLY A 81 6.08 6.60 5.89
C GLY A 81 7.48 6.02 5.99
N ALA A 82 8.24 6.01 4.90
CA ALA A 82 9.64 5.58 4.91
C ALA A 82 10.50 6.47 5.80
N VAL A 83 10.37 7.80 5.74
CA VAL A 83 11.15 8.72 6.58
C VAL A 83 10.82 8.58 8.07
N ILE A 84 9.58 8.25 8.43
CA ILE A 84 9.15 8.12 9.83
C ILE A 84 9.42 6.71 10.37
N LEU A 85 9.12 5.67 9.59
CA LEU A 85 9.22 4.28 10.01
C LEU A 85 10.63 3.71 9.84
N ALA A 86 11.42 4.18 8.85
CA ALA A 86 12.77 3.66 8.65
C ALA A 86 13.71 3.94 9.83
N PRO A 87 13.74 5.13 10.48
CA PRO A 87 14.58 5.34 11.66
C PRO A 87 14.20 4.43 12.84
N VAL A 88 12.90 4.17 13.03
CA VAL A 88 12.40 3.27 14.08
C VAL A 88 12.77 1.82 13.79
N ALA A 89 12.70 1.40 12.53
CA ALA A 89 13.11 0.07 12.13
C ALA A 89 14.64 -0.08 12.23
N ILE A 90 15.42 0.81 11.60
CA ILE A 90 16.88 0.73 11.43
C ILE A 90 17.64 0.67 12.76
N GLY A 91 17.15 1.34 13.81
CA GLY A 91 17.74 1.25 15.15
C GLY A 91 17.74 -0.16 15.76
N GLU A 92 16.88 -1.06 15.26
CA GLU A 92 16.69 -2.42 15.76
C GLU A 92 16.99 -3.52 14.71
N LEU A 93 17.48 -3.16 13.51
CA LEU A 93 17.68 -4.14 12.43
C LEU A 93 18.98 -4.97 12.59
N GLU A 94 18.88 -6.12 13.25
CA GLU A 94 19.79 -7.25 13.03
C GLU A 94 19.68 -7.82 11.59
N PRO A 95 20.69 -8.54 11.07
CA PRO A 95 20.69 -9.12 9.71
C PRO A 95 19.47 -9.99 9.37
N ILE A 96 18.82 -10.56 10.38
CA ILE A 96 17.57 -11.36 10.27
C ILE A 96 16.37 -10.55 9.75
N HIS A 97 16.48 -9.23 9.70
CA HIS A 97 15.45 -8.31 9.23
C HIS A 97 15.61 -7.88 7.77
N ALA A 98 16.63 -8.34 7.04
CA ALA A 98 16.76 -8.12 5.59
C ALA A 98 15.47 -8.46 4.79
N PRO A 99 14.69 -9.50 5.16
CA PRO A 99 13.39 -9.75 4.53
C PRO A 99 12.36 -8.62 4.72
N VAL A 100 12.36 -7.96 5.88
CA VAL A 100 11.44 -6.85 6.18
C VAL A 100 11.81 -5.63 5.33
N VAL A 101 13.11 -5.35 5.20
CA VAL A 101 13.63 -4.28 4.35
C VAL A 101 13.30 -4.53 2.88
N PHE A 102 13.48 -5.76 2.39
CA PHE A 102 13.12 -6.13 1.02
C PHE A 102 11.62 -6.03 0.76
N ALA A 103 10.78 -6.43 1.73
CA ALA A 103 9.33 -6.26 1.65
C ALA A 103 8.93 -4.78 1.63
N ALA A 104 9.57 -3.94 2.44
CA ALA A 104 9.34 -2.49 2.45
C ALA A 104 9.73 -1.84 1.10
N ILE A 105 10.86 -2.24 0.51
CA ILE A 105 11.30 -1.76 -0.82
C ILE A 105 10.38 -2.27 -1.93
N ALA A 106 9.96 -3.54 -1.89
CA ALA A 106 9.03 -4.09 -2.88
C ALA A 106 7.66 -3.40 -2.81
N VAL A 107 7.19 -3.07 -1.61
CA VAL A 107 5.93 -2.33 -1.40
C VAL A 107 6.00 -0.90 -1.93
N LEU A 108 7.14 -0.21 -1.82
CA LEU A 108 7.33 1.15 -2.34
C LEU A 108 7.03 1.29 -3.84
N GLY A 109 7.18 0.23 -4.64
CA GLY A 109 6.81 0.23 -6.05
C GLY A 109 5.41 -0.33 -6.33
N ILE A 110 5.02 -1.39 -5.61
CA ILE A 110 3.81 -2.16 -5.90
C ILE A 110 2.55 -1.47 -5.37
N GLN A 111 2.61 -0.85 -4.19
CA GLN A 111 1.46 -0.13 -3.62
C GLN A 111 1.04 1.05 -4.51
N PRO A 112 1.93 1.97 -4.94
CA PRO A 112 1.54 3.08 -5.82
C PRO A 112 0.96 2.61 -7.16
N ALA A 113 1.54 1.57 -7.75
CA ALA A 113 1.06 1.00 -9.00
C ALA A 113 -0.35 0.38 -8.85
N ALA A 114 -0.56 -0.40 -7.79
CA ALA A 114 -1.85 -1.00 -7.47
C ALA A 114 -2.91 0.06 -7.15
N ALA A 115 -2.54 1.10 -6.40
CA ALA A 115 -3.40 2.24 -6.10
C ALA A 115 -3.80 3.01 -7.37
N TRP A 116 -2.86 3.27 -8.28
CA TRP A 116 -3.16 3.90 -9.55
C TRP A 116 -4.15 3.07 -10.39
N LEU A 117 -3.93 1.76 -10.49
CA LEU A 117 -4.81 0.85 -11.21
C LEU A 117 -6.22 0.83 -10.61
N GLY A 118 -6.32 0.68 -9.28
CA GLY A 118 -7.59 0.73 -8.56
C GLY A 118 -8.33 2.03 -8.82
N ALA A 119 -7.65 3.17 -8.69
CA ALA A 119 -8.23 4.47 -8.95
C ALA A 119 -8.67 4.67 -10.41
N ALA A 120 -7.89 4.18 -11.38
CA ALA A 120 -8.26 4.24 -12.80
C ALA A 120 -9.57 3.49 -13.05
N ILE A 121 -9.73 2.31 -12.46
CA ILE A 121 -10.96 1.52 -12.54
C ILE A 121 -12.12 2.26 -11.86
N GLY A 122 -11.94 2.71 -10.62
CA GLY A 122 -12.98 3.41 -9.85
C GLY A 122 -13.44 4.71 -10.53
N TRP A 123 -12.50 5.46 -11.10
CA TRP A 123 -12.76 6.69 -11.84
C TRP A 123 -13.51 6.42 -13.14
N ALA A 124 -13.11 5.40 -13.91
CA ALA A 124 -13.82 4.99 -15.12
C ALA A 124 -15.27 4.56 -14.83
N ILE A 125 -15.49 3.82 -13.74
CA ILE A 125 -16.84 3.44 -13.29
C ILE A 125 -17.66 4.69 -12.94
N ALA A 126 -17.10 5.61 -12.16
CA ALA A 126 -17.79 6.85 -11.79
C ALA A 126 -18.11 7.74 -13.00
N GLY A 127 -17.25 7.78 -14.01
CA GLY A 127 -17.49 8.46 -15.28
C GLY A 127 -18.67 7.86 -16.05
N ARG A 128 -18.72 6.53 -16.17
CA ARG A 128 -19.85 5.82 -16.81
C ARG A 128 -21.18 6.00 -16.07
N SER A 129 -21.14 6.20 -14.75
CA SER A 129 -22.33 6.48 -13.94
C SER A 129 -22.79 7.94 -13.98
N GLY A 130 -22.18 8.80 -14.80
CA GLY A 130 -22.51 10.23 -14.87
C GLY A 130 -22.16 11.02 -13.60
N ARG A 131 -21.36 10.44 -12.70
CA ARG A 131 -20.96 11.08 -11.43
C ARG A 131 -19.78 12.02 -11.59
N ILE A 132 -19.01 11.88 -12.65
CA ILE A 132 -17.93 12.79 -13.01
C ILE A 132 -18.49 13.75 -14.06
N PRO A 133 -18.44 15.08 -13.83
CA PRO A 133 -18.86 16.02 -14.86
C PRO A 133 -18.02 15.79 -16.12
N ALA A 134 -18.67 15.67 -17.28
CA ALA A 134 -17.99 15.81 -18.56
C ALA A 134 -17.27 17.16 -18.49
N SER A 135 -15.95 17.14 -18.62
CA SER A 135 -15.06 18.28 -18.45
C SER A 135 -15.65 19.57 -19.04
N GLY A 136 -15.78 20.61 -18.21
CA GLY A 136 -15.69 21.99 -18.67
C GLY A 136 -14.24 22.39 -18.85
#